data_AF-A0A9D8IN09-F1
#
_entry.id   AF-A0A9D8IN09-F1
#
_cell.length_a   1.000
_cell.length_b   1.000
_cell.length_c   1.000
_cell.angle_alpha   90.00
_cell.angle_beta   90.00
_cell.angle_gamma   90.00
#
_symmetry.space_group_name_H-M   'P 1'
#
loop_
_entity.id
_entity.type
_entity.pdbx_description
1 polymer ?
#
loop_
_entity_poly.entity_id
_entity_poly.type
_entity_poly.pdbx_seq_one_letter_code
_entity_poly.pdbx_strand_id
1 'polypeptide(L)'
;MGEDRFHLELVLDASAARMQAYVLDGHLDGYVPVAETNLLLVAKVDGKAERVLFHRAVDPASGTLPTKSSVFEGNAGWLGTIRTFEGSFPTLTLNGTTFSNISFSFPKGSKHVH
;
A
#
# COMPACT_ATOMS: atom_id res chain seq x y z
N MET A 1 18.66 1.95 16.23
CA MET A 1 17.69 1.76 17.33
C MET A 1 16.66 2.87 17.18
N GLY A 2 15.47 2.53 16.71
CA GLY A 2 14.50 3.48 16.17
C GLY A 2 14.71 3.66 14.67
N GLU A 3 13.64 3.47 13.87
CA GLU A 3 13.35 4.04 12.54
C GLU A 3 12.29 3.20 11.79
N ASP A 4 11.87 2.02 12.29
CA ASP A 4 10.59 1.41 11.86
C ASP A 4 9.43 2.18 12.51
N ARG A 5 9.01 3.28 11.90
CA ARG A 5 7.86 4.07 12.38
C ARG A 5 6.53 3.59 11.80
N PHE A 6 6.57 3.03 10.59
CA PHE A 6 5.39 2.56 9.88
C PHE A 6 5.73 1.32 9.06
N HIS A 7 4.81 0.38 9.02
CA HIS A 7 4.85 -0.76 8.13
C HIS A 7 3.67 -0.68 7.16
N LEU A 8 3.92 -0.92 5.87
CA LEU A 8 2.86 -0.98 4.87
C LEU A 8 2.71 -2.42 4.40
N GLU A 9 1.60 -3.07 4.78
CA GLU A 9 1.27 -4.41 4.33
C GLU A 9 0.35 -4.35 3.12
N LEU A 10 0.70 -5.08 2.06
CA LEU A 10 -0.11 -5.18 0.86
C LEU A 10 -0.80 -6.54 0.81
N VAL A 11 -2.10 -6.54 0.52
CA VAL A 11 -2.91 -7.75 0.38
C VAL A 11 -3.58 -7.72 -0.98
N LEU A 12 -3.30 -8.72 -1.80
CA LEU A 12 -3.88 -8.87 -3.13
C LEU A 12 -5.09 -9.80 -3.08
N ASP A 13 -6.25 -9.28 -3.47
CA ASP A 13 -7.40 -10.08 -3.88
C ASP A 13 -7.42 -10.17 -5.42
N ALA A 14 -6.81 -11.24 -5.93
CA ALA A 14 -6.76 -11.49 -7.37
C ALA A 14 -8.14 -11.78 -7.96
N SER A 15 -9.09 -12.32 -7.18
CA SER A 15 -10.45 -12.62 -7.66
C SER A 15 -11.24 -11.35 -7.92
N ALA A 16 -11.04 -10.33 -7.09
CA ALA A 16 -11.65 -9.01 -7.24
C ALA A 16 -10.78 -8.00 -8.02
N ALA A 17 -9.61 -8.41 -8.52
CA ALA A 17 -8.60 -7.52 -9.10
C ALA A 17 -8.34 -6.27 -8.24
N ARG A 18 -8.28 -6.49 -6.92
CA ARG A 18 -8.22 -5.46 -5.89
C ARG A 18 -6.97 -5.68 -5.05
N MET A 19 -6.27 -4.61 -4.71
CA MET A 19 -5.20 -4.63 -3.73
C MET A 19 -5.58 -3.70 -2.58
N GLN A 20 -5.30 -4.15 -1.37
CA GLN A 20 -5.43 -3.34 -0.16
C GLN A 20 -4.04 -3.07 0.41
N ALA A 21 -3.85 -1.86 0.92
CA ALA A 21 -2.66 -1.43 1.62
C ALA A 21 -3.05 -1.06 3.06
N TYR A 22 -2.47 -1.75 4.02
CA TYR A 22 -2.67 -1.54 5.44
C TYR A 22 -1.47 -0.81 6.02
N VAL A 23 -1.71 0.33 6.67
CA VAL A 23 -0.71 1.09 7.41
C VAL A 23 -0.72 0.59 8.84
N LEU A 24 0.35 -0.07 9.24
CA LEU A 24 0.60 -0.55 10.60
C LEU A 24 1.71 0.29 11.26
N ASP A 25 1.77 0.22 12.58
CA ASP A 25 2.90 0.73 13.33
C ASP A 25 4.13 -0.17 13.15
N GLY A 26 5.31 0.32 13.52
CA GLY A 26 6.57 -0.41 13.37
C GLY A 26 6.66 -1.74 14.14
N HIS A 27 5.81 -1.96 15.14
CA HIS A 27 5.75 -3.23 15.87
C HIS A 27 4.69 -4.19 15.33
N LEU A 28 3.94 -3.81 14.29
CA LEU A 28 2.83 -4.59 13.73
C LEU A 28 1.71 -4.90 14.75
N ASP A 29 1.59 -4.08 15.80
CA ASP A 29 0.65 -4.29 16.90
C ASP A 29 -0.70 -3.59 16.63
N GLY A 30 -0.70 -2.57 15.77
CA GLY A 30 -1.90 -1.81 15.44
C GLY A 30 -1.90 -1.11 14.09
N TYR A 31 -3.11 -0.85 13.60
CA TYR A 31 -3.35 -0.02 12.42
C TYR A 31 -3.19 1.46 12.77
N VAL A 32 -2.50 2.22 11.91
CA VAL A 32 -2.27 3.65 12.12
C VAL A 32 -3.07 4.47 11.11
N PRO A 33 -4.14 5.17 11.53
CA PRO A 33 -4.92 6.01 10.63
C PRO A 33 -4.12 7.25 10.21
N VAL A 34 -3.97 7.44 8.92
CA VAL A 34 -3.24 8.57 8.34
C VAL A 34 -4.18 9.49 7.54
N ALA A 35 -3.81 10.76 7.39
CA ALA A 35 -4.67 11.78 6.76
C ALA A 35 -4.63 11.77 5.23
N GLU A 36 -3.70 11.01 4.65
CA GLU A 36 -3.50 10.93 3.22
C GLU A 36 -4.73 10.37 2.51
N THR A 37 -4.98 10.88 1.31
CA THR A 37 -6.17 10.53 0.51
C THR A 37 -5.89 9.41 -0.48
N ASN A 38 -4.65 9.31 -0.94
CA ASN A 38 -4.23 8.35 -1.93
C ASN A 38 -2.76 7.96 -1.81
N LEU A 39 -2.44 6.75 -2.28
CA LEU A 39 -1.09 6.22 -2.39
C LEU A 39 -0.88 5.73 -3.82
N LEU A 40 0.23 6.10 -4.46
CA LEU A 40 0.55 5.64 -5.81
C LEU A 40 1.54 4.48 -5.75
N LEU A 41 1.10 3.31 -6.22
CA LEU A 41 1.99 2.18 -6.48
C LEU A 41 2.31 2.12 -7.97
N VAL A 42 3.58 1.96 -8.27
CA VAL A 42 4.06 1.58 -9.60
C VAL A 42 4.56 0.14 -9.51
N ALA A 43 4.03 -0.74 -10.33
CA ALA A 43 4.44 -2.13 -10.41
C ALA A 43 5.07 -2.42 -11.75
N LYS A 44 6.11 -3.25 -11.76
CA LYS A 44 6.68 -3.80 -12.98
C LYS A 44 6.10 -5.19 -13.21
N VAL A 45 5.30 -5.31 -14.26
CA VAL A 45 4.61 -6.54 -14.67
C VAL A 45 5.02 -6.83 -16.11
N ASP A 46 5.61 -8.01 -16.35
CA ASP A 46 6.05 -8.43 -17.69
C ASP A 46 6.91 -7.37 -18.44
N GLY A 47 7.76 -6.67 -17.69
CA GLY A 47 8.62 -5.60 -18.21
C GLY A 47 7.93 -4.25 -18.46
N LYS A 48 6.62 -4.15 -18.22
CA LYS A 48 5.84 -2.91 -18.33
C LYS A 48 5.60 -2.29 -16.95
N ALA A 49 5.57 -0.96 -16.92
CA ALA A 49 5.21 -0.22 -15.71
C ALA A 49 3.69 -0.06 -15.65
N GLU A 50 3.07 -0.79 -14.74
CA GLU A 50 1.68 -0.71 -14.37
C GLU A 50 1.50 0.18 -13.14
N ARG A 51 0.32 0.78 -12.96
CA ARG A 51 0.05 1.68 -11.83
C ARG A 51 -1.23 1.28 -11.12
N VAL A 52 -1.24 1.43 -9.80
CA VAL A 52 -2.46 1.40 -8.98
C VAL A 52 -2.49 2.65 -8.13
N LEU A 53 -3.57 3.40 -8.23
CA LEU A 53 -3.87 4.46 -7.29
C LEU A 53 -4.76 3.88 -6.20
N PHE A 54 -4.26 3.90 -4.97
CA PHE A 54 -5.03 3.50 -3.81
C PHE A 54 -5.78 4.70 -3.27
N HIS A 55 -7.02 4.50 -2.84
CA HIS A 55 -7.85 5.46 -2.14
C HIS A 55 -8.18 4.93 -0.75
N ARG A 56 -8.58 5.79 0.19
CA ARG A 56 -9.04 5.32 1.50
C ARG A 56 -10.18 4.31 1.31
N ALA A 57 -10.10 3.19 2.01
CA ALA A 57 -11.20 2.24 2.05
C ALA A 57 -12.40 2.87 2.77
N VAL A 58 -13.60 2.56 2.29
CA VAL A 58 -14.84 2.91 3.00
C VAL A 58 -14.89 2.13 4.30
N ASP A 59 -15.22 2.81 5.39
CA ASP A 59 -15.39 2.14 6.68
C ASP A 59 -16.63 1.21 6.61
N PRO A 60 -16.48 -0.10 6.85
CA PRO A 60 -17.57 -1.06 6.65
C PRO A 60 -18.71 -0.89 7.67
N ALA A 61 -18.44 -0.27 8.83
CA ALA A 61 -19.45 -0.06 9.87
C ALA A 61 -20.37 1.12 9.55
N SER A 62 -19.82 2.22 9.04
CA SER A 62 -20.56 3.45 8.70
C SER A 62 -20.95 3.54 7.23
N GLY A 63 -20.28 2.81 6.34
CA GLY A 63 -20.43 2.95 4.89
C GLY A 63 -19.93 4.30 4.36
N THR A 64 -19.17 5.06 5.15
CA THR A 64 -18.66 6.39 4.78
C THR A 64 -17.15 6.39 4.60
N LEU A 65 -16.65 7.32 3.78
CA LEU A 65 -15.22 7.52 3.62
C LEU A 65 -14.66 8.28 4.82
N PRO A 66 -13.75 7.70 5.62
CA PRO A 66 -13.24 8.38 6.80
C PRO A 66 -12.27 9.51 6.43
N THR A 67 -12.13 10.50 7.30
CA THR A 67 -11.17 11.62 7.13
C THR A 67 -9.72 11.19 7.31
N LYS A 68 -9.49 10.11 8.06
CA LYS A 68 -8.22 9.39 8.19
C LYS A 68 -8.46 7.91 7.98
N SER A 69 -7.55 7.22 7.31
CA SER A 69 -7.65 5.77 7.12
C SER A 69 -6.32 5.10 7.35
N SER A 70 -6.35 3.91 7.92
CA SER A 70 -5.23 2.97 7.96
C SER A 70 -5.31 1.95 6.83
N VAL A 71 -6.43 1.91 6.10
CA VAL A 71 -6.66 0.97 5.01
C VAL A 71 -6.93 1.75 3.73
N PHE A 72 -6.17 1.41 2.70
CA PHE A 72 -6.34 1.94 1.37
C PHE A 72 -6.62 0.80 0.41
N GLU A 73 -7.42 1.05 -0.60
CA GLU A 73 -7.78 0.08 -1.63
C GLU A 73 -7.57 0.67 -3.02
N GLY A 74 -7.07 -0.15 -3.93
CA GLY A 74 -6.91 0.19 -5.33
C GLY A 74 -7.30 -0.99 -6.21
N ASN A 75 -7.92 -0.70 -7.34
CA ASN A 75 -8.30 -1.69 -8.34
C ASN A 75 -7.53 -1.43 -9.62
N ALA A 76 -7.04 -2.50 -10.23
CA ALA A 76 -6.43 -2.44 -11.55
C ALA A 76 -6.55 -3.80 -12.23
N GLY A 77 -6.86 -3.82 -13.52
CA GLY A 77 -7.15 -5.06 -14.25
C GLY A 77 -6.00 -6.08 -14.19
N TRP A 78 -4.75 -5.61 -14.16
CA TRP A 78 -3.56 -6.47 -14.07
C TRP A 78 -3.41 -7.16 -12.72
N LEU A 79 -4.02 -6.66 -11.64
CA LEU A 79 -3.94 -7.29 -10.31
C LEU A 79 -4.55 -8.69 -10.31
N GLY A 80 -5.57 -8.93 -11.14
CA GLY A 80 -6.18 -10.26 -11.28
C GLY A 80 -5.36 -11.24 -12.13
N THR A 81 -4.34 -10.75 -12.86
CA THR A 81 -3.58 -11.58 -13.82
C THR A 81 -2.22 -12.02 -13.30
N ILE A 82 -1.80 -11.49 -12.14
CA ILE A 82 -0.47 -11.73 -11.60
C ILE A 82 -0.49 -12.33 -10.19
N ARG A 83 0.62 -12.92 -9.79
CA ARG A 83 0.83 -13.43 -8.42
C ARG A 83 2.02 -12.79 -7.71
N THR A 84 2.94 -12.21 -8.48
CA THR A 84 4.18 -11.60 -8.01
C THR A 84 4.52 -10.42 -8.92
N PHE A 85 5.07 -9.37 -8.35
CA PHE A 85 5.56 -8.22 -9.11
C PHE A 85 6.62 -7.46 -8.29
N GLU A 86 7.44 -6.68 -8.98
CA GLU A 86 8.29 -5.68 -8.35
C GLU A 86 7.49 -4.39 -8.22
N GLY A 87 7.27 -3.93 -6.99
CA GLY A 87 6.51 -2.72 -6.71
C GLY A 87 7.41 -1.60 -6.22
N SER A 88 7.02 -0.37 -6.49
CA SER A 88 7.63 0.80 -5.89
C SER A 88 6.61 1.90 -5.57
N PHE A 89 6.82 2.56 -4.45
CA PHE A 89 6.16 3.81 -4.09
C PHE A 89 7.13 4.95 -4.43
N PRO A 90 6.92 5.66 -5.54
CA PRO A 90 7.80 6.78 -5.92
C PRO A 90 7.78 7.87 -4.84
N THR A 91 6.59 8.14 -4.30
CA THR A 91 6.36 9.03 -3.15
C THR A 91 5.27 8.44 -2.28
N LEU A 92 5.53 8.32 -0.99
CA LEU A 92 4.59 7.85 0.02
C LEU A 92 4.66 8.80 1.21
N THR A 93 3.61 9.56 1.47
CA THR A 93 3.52 10.35 2.70
C THR A 93 2.66 9.61 3.70
N LEU A 94 3.12 9.47 4.93
CA LEU A 94 2.37 8.88 6.04
C LEU A 94 2.54 9.78 7.26
N ASN A 95 1.44 10.35 7.77
CA ASN A 95 1.43 11.26 8.91
C ASN A 95 2.46 12.40 8.78
N GLY A 96 2.57 12.99 7.58
CA GLY A 96 3.49 14.08 7.30
C GLY A 96 4.96 13.68 7.14
N THR A 97 5.30 12.40 7.26
CA THR A 97 6.61 11.86 6.89
C THR A 97 6.57 11.38 5.45
N THR A 98 7.39 11.97 4.58
CA THR A 98 7.47 11.55 3.17
C THR A 98 8.63 10.59 2.97
N PHE A 99 8.31 9.43 2.43
CA PHE A 99 9.24 8.43 1.94
C PHE A 99 9.25 8.46 0.42
N SER A 100 10.42 8.26 -0.17
CA SER A 100 10.57 8.29 -1.62
C SER A 100 11.32 7.06 -2.10
N ASN A 101 10.95 6.59 -3.29
CA ASN A 101 11.64 5.50 -3.99
C ASN A 101 11.68 4.17 -3.20
N ILE A 102 10.63 3.88 -2.42
CA ILE A 102 10.52 2.62 -1.69
C ILE A 102 10.24 1.52 -2.70
N SER A 103 11.15 0.56 -2.84
CA SER A 103 11.00 -0.58 -3.75
C SER A 103 10.86 -1.89 -2.98
N PHE A 104 10.04 -2.79 -3.49
CA PHE A 104 9.72 -4.06 -2.84
C PHE A 104 9.38 -5.14 -3.87
N SER A 105 9.36 -6.41 -3.43
CA SER A 105 8.92 -7.52 -4.26
C SER A 105 7.71 -8.17 -3.62
N PHE A 106 6.56 -8.18 -4.27
CA PHE A 106 5.35 -8.81 -3.74
C PHE A 106 5.35 -10.33 -4.01
N PRO A 107 4.96 -11.19 -3.04
CA PRO A 107 4.49 -10.87 -1.67
C PRO A 107 5.61 -10.79 -0.62
N LYS A 108 6.88 -10.91 -1.01
CA LYS A 108 8.05 -10.93 -0.09
C LYS A 108 8.25 -9.64 0.72
N GLY A 109 7.61 -8.53 0.35
CA GLY A 109 7.71 -7.24 1.04
C GLY A 109 8.95 -6.43 0.67
N SER A 110 9.12 -5.28 1.34
CA SER A 110 10.27 -4.38 1.16
C SER A 110 11.53 -5.01 1.73
N LYS A 111 12.65 -4.97 0.98
CA LYS A 111 13.96 -5.37 1.50
C LYS A 111 14.46 -4.23 2.39
N HIS A 112 14.59 -4.47 3.70
CA HIS A 112 15.29 -3.54 4.60
C HIS A 112 16.74 -3.41 4.09
N VAL A 113 17.09 -2.26 3.53
CA VAL A 113 18.46 -1.93 3.16
C VAL A 113 19.11 -1.30 4.40
N HIS A 114 20.09 -2.01 4.95
CA HIS A 114 20.91 -1.62 6.09
C HIS A 114 21.82 -0.44 5.76
#